data_AF-A0A9D9ZF97-F1
#
_entry.id   AF-A0A9D9ZF97-F1
#
_cell.length_a   1.000
_cell.length_b   1.000
_cell.length_c   1.000
_cell.angle_alpha   90.00
_cell.angle_beta   90.00
_cell.angle_gamma   90.00
#
_symmetry.space_group_name_H-M   'P 1'
#
loop_
_entity.id
_entity.type
_entity.pdbx_description
1 polymer ?
#
loop_
_entity_poly.entity_id
_entity_poly.type
_entity_poly.pdbx_seq_one_letter_code
_entity_poly.pdbx_strand_id
1 'polypeptide(L)'
;CQDYAHIFLSAARLSGVPARYVAGIQKGTGETHAWAEFYDDGIWVGIDPTNHRMCDETYLALSHGRDFADCGINRGLFIGGGTQTQSIVATVEEI
;
A
#
# COMPACT_ATOMS: atom_id res chain seq x y z
N CYS A 1 1.98 3.07 -7.51
CA CYS A 1 1.37 3.48 -6.22
C CYS A 1 2.40 3.54 -5.09
N GLN A 2 3.31 2.56 -4.97
CA GLN A 2 4.36 2.53 -3.95
C GLN A 2 5.17 3.83 -3.82
N ASP A 3 5.65 4.41 -4.92
CA ASP A 3 6.46 5.64 -4.87
C ASP A 3 5.69 6.83 -4.29
N TYR A 4 4.42 7.00 -4.71
CA TYR A 4 3.55 8.05 -4.18
C TYR A 4 3.30 7.86 -2.68
N ALA A 5 3.09 6.63 -2.22
CA ALA A 5 2.95 6.32 -0.79
C ALA A 5 4.25 6.66 -0.03
N HIS A 6 5.43 6.34 -0.57
CA HIS A 6 6.72 6.69 0.04
C HIS A 6 6.96 8.20 0.10
N ILE A 7 6.61 8.94 -0.95
CA ILE A 7 6.69 10.40 -0.98
C ILE A 7 5.80 11.00 0.11
N PHE A 8 4.55 10.55 0.22
CA PHE A 8 3.63 11.02 1.26
C PHE A 8 4.17 10.70 2.66
N LEU A 9 4.63 9.47 2.88
CA LEU A 9 5.22 9.06 4.17
C LEU A 9 6.40 9.95 4.57
N SER A 10 7.25 10.29 3.61
CA SER A 10 8.40 11.16 3.84
C SER A 10 7.96 12.56 4.24
N ALA A 11 6.99 13.15 3.52
CA ALA A 11 6.46 14.48 3.82
C ALA A 11 5.75 14.53 5.19
N ALA A 12 4.92 13.54 5.49
CA ALA A 12 4.21 13.45 6.77
C ALA A 12 5.19 13.35 7.96
N ARG A 13 6.17 12.44 7.87
CA ARG A 13 7.18 12.25 8.92
C ARG A 13 8.07 13.47 9.11
N LEU A 14 8.46 14.15 8.03
CA LEU A 14 9.19 15.42 8.11
C LEU A 14 8.38 16.53 8.80
N SER A 15 7.06 16.46 8.70
CA SER A 15 6.13 17.39 9.35
C SER A 15 5.77 16.98 10.79
N GLY A 16 6.41 15.92 11.32
CA GLY A 16 6.15 15.41 12.68
C GLY A 16 4.87 14.57 12.80
N VAL A 17 4.21 14.24 11.69
CA VAL A 17 3.00 13.42 11.68
C VAL A 17 3.40 11.94 11.61
N PRO A 18 3.00 11.10 12.58
CA PRO A 18 3.22 9.66 12.48
C PRO A 18 2.47 9.10 11.28
N ALA A 19 3.18 8.37 10.42
CA ALA A 19 2.59 7.79 9.22
C ALA A 19 3.19 6.40 8.92
N ARG A 20 2.38 5.50 8.36
CA ARG A 20 2.75 4.11 8.03
C ARG A 20 2.35 3.74 6.59
N TYR A 21 3.16 2.90 5.98
CA TYR A 21 2.90 2.32 4.67
C TYR A 21 1.85 1.23 4.80
N VAL A 22 0.95 1.13 3.82
CA VAL A 22 -0.04 0.05 3.74
C VAL A 22 0.00 -0.56 2.36
N ALA A 23 0.08 -1.90 2.31
CA ALA A 23 -0.11 -2.68 1.10
C ALA A 23 -1.42 -3.44 1.19
N GLY A 24 -2.18 -3.49 0.10
CA GLY A 24 -3.49 -4.10 0.09
C GLY A 24 -4.07 -4.24 -1.30
N ILE A 25 -5.39 -4.22 -1.37
CA ILE A 25 -6.17 -4.32 -2.62
C ILE A 25 -7.19 -3.19 -2.65
N GLN A 26 -7.41 -2.62 -3.84
CA GLN A 26 -8.47 -1.66 -4.10
C GLN A 26 -9.56 -2.34 -4.96
N LYS A 27 -10.82 -2.34 -4.48
CA LYS A 27 -11.96 -2.95 -5.18
C LYS A 27 -12.05 -2.43 -6.62
N GLY A 28 -12.28 -3.35 -7.56
CA GLY A 28 -12.44 -3.03 -8.98
C GLY A 28 -11.15 -2.88 -9.79
N THR A 29 -9.97 -2.91 -9.15
CA THR A 29 -8.69 -2.84 -9.88
C THR A 29 -8.16 -4.22 -10.29
N GLY A 30 -8.42 -5.26 -9.49
CA GLY A 30 -7.90 -6.60 -9.73
C GLY A 30 -6.42 -6.80 -9.34
N GLU A 31 -5.75 -5.74 -8.89
CA GLU A 31 -4.32 -5.69 -8.62
C GLU A 31 -4.01 -5.28 -7.18
N THR A 32 -2.79 -5.56 -6.73
CA THR A 32 -2.29 -5.05 -5.44
C THR A 32 -2.10 -3.54 -5.52
N HIS A 33 -2.44 -2.85 -4.45
CA HIS A 33 -2.28 -1.41 -4.32
C HIS A 33 -1.51 -1.03 -3.06
N ALA A 34 -0.99 0.19 -3.05
CA ALA A 34 -0.23 0.73 -1.93
C ALA A 34 -0.64 2.18 -1.64
N TRP A 35 -0.81 2.49 -0.37
CA TRP A 35 -1.19 3.82 0.11
C TRP A 35 -0.49 4.11 1.45
N ALA A 36 -0.79 5.26 2.04
CA ALA A 36 -0.25 5.66 3.34
C ALA A 36 -1.40 5.92 4.31
N GLU A 37 -1.13 5.64 5.59
CA GLU A 37 -2.00 6.07 6.68
C GLU A 37 -1.24 7.02 7.58
N PHE A 38 -1.88 8.10 8.02
CA PHE A 38 -1.36 8.99 9.04
C PHE A 38 -2.18 8.87 10.32
N TYR A 39 -1.53 9.10 11.45
CA TYR A 39 -2.20 9.05 12.74
C TYR A 39 -2.79 10.41 13.08
N ASP A 40 -4.09 10.44 13.32
CA ASP A 40 -4.83 11.63 13.72
C ASP A 40 -5.84 11.25 14.81
N ASP A 41 -5.81 11.99 15.91
CA ASP A 41 -6.74 11.89 17.05
C ASP A 41 -7.17 10.46 17.47
N GLY A 42 -6.20 9.56 17.63
CA GLY A 42 -6.47 8.19 18.10
C GLY A 42 -6.61 7.15 17.01
N ILE A 43 -6.76 7.55 15.75
CA ILE A 43 -7.08 6.67 14.62
C ILE A 43 -6.05 6.76 13.50
N TRP A 44 -5.96 5.70 12.69
CA TRP A 44 -5.19 5.71 11.46
C TRP A 44 -6.10 6.10 10.30
N VAL A 45 -5.75 7.17 9.59
CA VAL A 45 -6.53 7.71 8.48
C VAL A 45 -5.80 7.44 7.17
N GLY A 46 -6.45 6.72 6.25
CA GLY A 46 -5.87 6.34 4.97
C GLY A 46 -5.98 7.42 3.91
N ILE A 47 -4.88 7.66 3.19
CA ILE A 47 -4.81 8.50 2.01
C ILE A 47 -4.11 7.77 0.88
N ASP A 48 -4.73 7.83 -0.30
CA ASP A 48 -4.19 7.33 -1.55
C ASP A 48 -3.64 8.49 -2.38
N PRO A 49 -2.34 8.80 -2.27
CA PRO A 49 -1.72 9.86 -3.06
C PRO A 49 -1.63 9.53 -4.55
N THR A 50 -1.81 8.25 -4.95
CA THR A 50 -1.83 7.86 -6.38
C THR A 50 -3.12 8.34 -7.04
N ASN A 51 -4.24 8.20 -6.33
CA ASN A 51 -5.57 8.56 -6.82
C ASN A 51 -6.08 9.90 -6.26
N HIS A 52 -5.25 10.62 -5.52
CA HIS A 52 -5.56 11.91 -4.90
C HIS A 52 -6.87 11.90 -4.09
N ARG A 53 -7.05 10.88 -3.24
CA ARG A 53 -8.27 10.73 -2.42
C ARG A 53 -7.98 10.07 -1.08
N MET A 54 -8.89 10.24 -0.13
CA MET A 54 -8.89 9.46 1.10
C MET A 54 -9.31 8.02 0.81
N CYS A 55 -8.76 7.07 1.57
CA CYS A 55 -9.21 5.68 1.51
C CYS A 55 -10.61 5.56 2.09
N ASP A 56 -11.45 4.79 1.41
CA ASP A 56 -12.82 4.47 1.79
C ASP A 56 -12.96 2.94 1.95
N GLU A 57 -14.18 2.46 2.09
CA GLU A 57 -14.51 1.03 2.24
C GLU A 57 -14.10 0.16 1.03
N THR A 58 -13.65 0.77 -0.09
CA THR A 58 -13.13 0.05 -1.24
C THR A 58 -11.67 -0.38 -1.10
N TYR A 59 -10.99 0.00 -0.01
CA TYR A 59 -9.60 -0.36 0.28
C TYR A 59 -9.55 -1.47 1.32
N LEU A 60 -8.95 -2.60 0.96
CA LEU A 60 -8.71 -3.72 1.86
C LEU A 60 -7.22 -3.78 2.21
N ALA A 61 -6.86 -3.43 3.44
CA ALA A 61 -5.50 -3.53 3.95
C ALA A 61 -5.09 -5.00 4.13
N LEU A 62 -3.90 -5.37 3.64
CA LEU A 62 -3.31 -6.70 3.82
C LEU A 62 -2.10 -6.68 4.77
N SER A 63 -1.30 -5.61 4.72
CA SER A 63 -0.15 -5.42 5.60
C SER A 63 0.13 -3.93 5.81
N HIS A 64 0.78 -3.58 6.93
CA HIS A 64 1.22 -2.22 7.20
C HIS A 64 2.56 -2.19 7.94
N GLY A 65 3.32 -1.10 7.79
CA GLY A 65 4.70 -1.03 8.30
C GLY A 65 5.37 0.33 8.05
N ARG A 66 6.69 0.43 8.23
CA ARG A 66 7.40 1.70 8.05
C ARG A 66 7.54 2.07 6.58
N ASP A 67 7.72 1.10 5.71
CA ASP A 67 7.83 1.24 4.27
C ASP A 67 7.53 -0.11 3.59
N PHE A 68 7.68 -0.17 2.27
CA PHE A 68 7.47 -1.38 1.50
C PHE A 68 8.24 -2.61 2.02
N ALA A 69 9.44 -2.46 2.59
CA ALA A 69 10.25 -3.59 3.04
C ALA A 69 9.59 -4.35 4.20
N ASP A 70 8.78 -3.69 5.01
CA ASP A 70 7.99 -4.29 6.09
C ASP A 70 6.66 -4.90 5.57
N CYS A 71 6.26 -4.60 4.33
CA CYS A 71 4.90 -4.86 3.81
C CYS A 71 4.83 -5.71 2.54
N GLY A 72 5.96 -6.21 2.04
CA GLY A 72 6.02 -6.96 0.79
C GLY A 72 5.04 -8.16 0.78
N ILE A 73 4.00 -8.08 -0.07
CA ILE A 73 3.00 -9.14 -0.24
C ILE A 73 3.60 -10.35 -1.01
N ASN A 74 4.55 -10.08 -1.90
CA ASN A 74 5.31 -11.10 -2.59
C ASN A 74 6.80 -10.73 -2.58
N ARG A 75 7.66 -11.68 -2.22
CA ARG A 75 9.11 -11.52 -2.26
C ARG A 75 9.72 -12.75 -2.92
N GLY A 76 10.30 -12.57 -4.09
CA GLY A 76 11.05 -13.60 -4.80
C GLY A 76 12.55 -13.37 -4.71
N LEU A 77 13.33 -14.45 -4.74
CA LEU A 77 14.78 -14.40 -4.97
C LEU A 77 15.04 -14.96 -6.35
N PHE A 78 15.63 -14.15 -7.23
CA PHE A 78 16.07 -14.60 -8.55
C PHE A 78 17.55 -14.98 -8.50
N ILE A 79 17.86 -16.23 -8.86
CA ILE A 79 19.23 -16.72 -9.01
C ILE A 79 19.37 -17.29 -10.44
N GLY A 80 20.21 -16.67 -11.28
CA GLY A 80 20.42 -17.06 -12.68
C GLY A 80 19.79 -16.11 -13.71
N GLY A 81 19.69 -16.54 -14.98
CA GLY A 81 19.29 -15.70 -16.13
C GLY A 81 18.15 -16.28 -16.99
N GLY A 82 17.19 -16.99 -16.38
CA GLY A 82 16.02 -17.54 -17.08
C GLY A 82 14.85 -16.55 -17.15
N THR A 83 13.94 -16.77 -18.11
CA THR A 83 12.68 -16.02 -18.22
C THR A 83 11.70 -16.48 -17.14
N GLN A 84 11.05 -15.53 -16.45
CA GLN A 84 9.97 -15.82 -15.50
C GLN A 84 8.74 -14.99 -15.82
N THR A 85 7.57 -15.60 -15.62
CA THR A 85 6.27 -14.93 -15.65
C THR A 85 5.63 -15.04 -14.26
N GLN A 86 5.04 -13.96 -13.77
CA GLN A 86 4.25 -13.95 -12.54
C GLN A 86 2.87 -13.38 -12.85
N SER A 87 1.83 -14.10 -12.46
CA SER A 87 0.44 -13.65 -12.57
C SER A 87 -0.12 -13.45 -11.17
N ILE A 88 -0.64 -12.25 -10.91
CA ILE A 88 -1.26 -11.88 -9.64
C ILE A 88 -2.71 -11.53 -9.95
N VAL A 89 -3.64 -12.14 -9.23
CA VAL A 89 -5.08 -11.86 -9.34
C VAL A 89 -5.62 -11.65 -7.93
N ALA A 90 -6.24 -10.51 -7.70
CA ALA A 90 -6.89 -10.19 -6.44
C ALA A 90 -8.38 -9.87 -6.67
N THR A 91 -9.27 -10.58 -5.98
CA THR A 91 -10.72 -10.36 -6.06
C THR A 91 -11.26 -9.99 -4.68
N VAL A 92 -12.06 -8.93 -4.61
CA VAL A 92 -12.72 -8.47 -3.38
C VAL A 92 -14.23 -8.42 -3.64
N GLU A 93 -14.99 -9.18 -2.86
CA GLU A 93 -16.46 -9.26 -2.91
C GLU A 93 -17.06 -8.91 -1.55
N GLU A 94 -18.23 -8.28 -1.57
CA GLU A 94 -19.02 -7.97 -0.37
C GLU A 94 -19.94 -9.17 -0.09
N ILE A 95 -20.00 -9.64 1.16
CA ILE A 95 -20.78 -10.81 1.59
C ILE A 95 -22.16 -10.36 2.08
#